data_AF-A0A139GVS4-F1
#
_entry.id   AF-A0A139GVS4-F1
#
_cell.length_a   1.000
_cell.length_b   1.000
_cell.length_c   1.000
_cell.angle_alpha   90.00
_cell.angle_beta   90.00
_cell.angle_gamma   90.00
#
_symmetry.space_group_name_H-M   'P 1'
#
loop_
_entity.id
_entity.type
_entity.pdbx_description
1 polymer ?
#
loop_
_entity_poly.entity_id
_entity_poly.type
_entity_poly.pdbx_seq_one_letter_code
_entity_poly.pdbx_strand_id
1 'polypeptide(L)'
;MHLPVGKFVLGTSLFLSLASAKGPQQQPAHYCLCTEPHDGNQDSPTTKEVCKQFASNGGRSVDVIFDGPGGGSFQACAGLDFSYKARFGNACLKVYGDAGNDGLAGAQCCTPDKCEDYHGAHDG
;
A
#
# COMPACT_ATOMS: atom_id res chain seq x y z
N MET A 1 -39.05 -19.68 -52.66
CA MET A 1 -37.78 -18.97 -52.93
C MET A 1 -38.04 -17.47 -52.78
N HIS A 2 -37.06 -16.73 -52.26
CA HIS A 2 -37.02 -15.27 -52.00
C HIS A 2 -37.58 -14.72 -50.67
N LEU A 3 -36.69 -14.70 -49.66
CA LEU A 3 -36.51 -13.56 -48.73
C LEU A 3 -35.98 -12.35 -49.54
N PRO A 4 -36.22 -11.07 -49.15
CA PRO A 4 -35.26 -10.42 -48.24
C PRO A 4 -35.73 -9.18 -47.40
N VAL A 5 -34.90 -8.80 -46.41
CA VAL A 5 -34.66 -7.49 -45.71
C VAL A 5 -35.86 -6.71 -45.13
N GLY A 6 -35.90 -6.18 -43.89
CA GLY A 6 -34.94 -6.06 -42.79
C GLY A 6 -35.34 -4.85 -41.92
N LYS A 7 -35.06 -4.92 -40.62
CA LYS A 7 -34.64 -3.78 -39.77
C LYS A 7 -34.29 -4.35 -38.40
N PHE A 8 -32.99 -4.59 -38.23
CA PHE A 8 -32.33 -4.83 -36.96
C PHE A 8 -32.50 -3.60 -36.07
N VAL A 9 -33.12 -3.79 -34.91
CA VAL A 9 -32.93 -2.89 -33.76
C VAL A 9 -31.98 -3.63 -32.83
N LEU A 10 -30.66 -3.41 -33.00
CA LEU A 10 -29.67 -3.75 -31.97
C LEU A 10 -29.86 -2.74 -30.83
N GLY A 11 -30.87 -3.00 -30.01
CA GLY A 11 -31.13 -2.28 -28.79
C GLY A 11 -30.38 -2.93 -27.65
N THR A 12 -29.53 -2.14 -27.01
CA THR A 12 -28.92 -2.36 -25.70
C THR A 12 -27.85 -3.44 -25.63
N SER A 13 -26.62 -2.99 -25.91
CA SER A 13 -25.41 -3.45 -25.24
C SER A 13 -25.64 -3.59 -23.73
N LEU A 14 -25.96 -4.80 -23.28
CA LEU A 14 -25.58 -5.23 -21.94
C LEU A 14 -24.10 -5.60 -22.04
N PHE A 15 -23.24 -4.60 -21.92
CA PHE A 15 -21.93 -4.84 -21.35
C PHE A 15 -22.20 -5.37 -19.94
N LEU A 16 -22.25 -6.70 -19.80
CA LEU A 16 -21.94 -7.34 -18.53
C LEU A 16 -20.48 -6.98 -18.24
N SER A 17 -20.28 -5.78 -17.71
CA SER A 17 -19.14 -5.49 -16.87
C SER A 17 -19.23 -6.51 -15.75
N LEU A 18 -18.53 -7.65 -15.92
CA LEU A 18 -18.08 -8.42 -14.79
C LEU A 18 -17.24 -7.46 -13.98
N ALA A 19 -17.89 -6.83 -13.01
CA ALA A 19 -17.24 -6.26 -11.86
C ALA A 19 -16.23 -7.30 -11.42
N SER A 20 -14.94 -6.99 -11.58
CA SER A 20 -13.89 -7.74 -10.91
C SER A 20 -14.25 -7.66 -9.45
N ALA A 21 -14.87 -8.72 -8.94
CA ALA A 21 -15.05 -8.92 -7.52
C ALA A 21 -13.63 -8.93 -6.97
N LYS A 22 -13.23 -7.79 -6.40
CA LYS A 22 -12.04 -7.66 -5.58
C LYS A 22 -12.21 -8.74 -4.53
N GLY A 23 -11.54 -9.88 -4.74
CA GLY A 23 -11.37 -10.87 -3.69
C GLY A 23 -10.84 -10.15 -2.44
N PRO A 24 -11.07 -10.71 -1.25
CA PRO A 24 -10.63 -10.08 -0.01
C PRO A 24 -9.15 -9.73 -0.15
N GLN A 25 -8.85 -8.43 -0.27
CA GLN A 25 -7.48 -7.96 -0.26
C GLN A 25 -6.90 -8.40 1.07
N GLN A 26 -5.92 -9.30 1.03
CA GLN A 26 -5.28 -9.84 2.22
C GLN A 26 -4.26 -8.82 2.75
N GLN A 27 -4.69 -7.58 2.87
CA GLN A 27 -3.95 -6.51 3.51
C GLN A 27 -4.20 -6.61 5.01
N PRO A 28 -3.14 -6.53 5.83
CA PRO A 28 -3.31 -6.41 7.27
C PRO A 28 -4.15 -5.16 7.58
N ALA A 29 -5.08 -5.27 8.53
CA ALA A 29 -5.94 -4.15 8.92
C ALA A 29 -5.13 -2.92 9.35
N HIS A 30 -4.02 -3.12 10.07
CA HIS A 30 -3.12 -2.07 10.51
C HIS A 30 -1.69 -2.44 10.14
N TYR A 31 -0.99 -1.55 9.43
CA TYR A 31 0.41 -1.75 9.08
C TYR A 31 1.18 -0.45 8.89
N CYS A 32 2.51 -0.53 8.97
CA CYS A 32 3.42 0.52 8.56
C CYS A 32 4.46 0.00 7.58
N LEU A 33 4.90 0.84 6.65
CA LEU A 33 6.01 0.57 5.73
C LEU A 33 6.91 1.79 5.64
N CYS A 34 8.18 1.58 5.31
CA CYS A 34 9.14 2.65 5.06
C CYS A 34 9.00 3.16 3.62
N THR A 35 9.19 4.45 3.43
CA THR A 35 9.24 5.09 2.10
C THR A 35 10.65 5.59 1.80
N GLU A 36 11.14 5.34 0.58
CA GLU A 36 12.48 5.70 0.15
C GLU A 36 12.67 7.22 0.12
N PRO A 37 13.88 7.70 0.45
CA PRO A 37 14.28 9.04 0.06
C PRO A 37 14.24 9.16 -1.47
N HIS A 38 13.90 10.36 -1.95
CA HIS A 38 13.91 10.82 -3.34
C HIS A 38 12.61 10.65 -4.14
N ASP A 39 11.87 9.56 -3.94
CA ASP A 39 10.64 9.32 -4.71
C ASP A 39 9.44 8.93 -3.84
N GLY A 40 9.63 8.68 -2.55
CA GLY A 40 8.57 8.27 -1.62
C GLY A 40 8.01 6.88 -1.91
N ASN A 41 8.67 6.08 -2.74
CA ASN A 41 8.25 4.72 -3.04
C ASN A 41 8.45 3.80 -1.85
N GLN A 42 7.72 2.69 -1.83
CA GLN A 42 7.73 1.75 -0.70
C GLN A 42 9.01 0.92 -0.69
N ASP A 43 9.69 0.89 0.46
CA ASP A 43 10.93 0.15 0.65
C ASP A 43 10.70 -1.12 1.47
N SER A 44 10.54 -2.23 0.77
CA SER A 44 10.31 -3.53 1.41
C SER A 44 11.51 -4.04 2.23
N PRO A 45 12.76 -3.97 1.74
CA PRO A 45 13.96 -4.30 2.53
C PRO A 45 14.03 -3.54 3.86
N THR A 46 13.91 -2.21 3.83
CA THR A 46 14.02 -1.38 5.04
C THR A 46 12.82 -1.59 5.95
N THR A 47 11.62 -1.74 5.41
CA THR A 47 10.43 -2.10 6.21
C THR A 47 10.63 -3.39 7.00
N LYS A 48 11.17 -4.44 6.35
CA LYS A 48 11.45 -5.72 7.00
C LYS A 48 12.51 -5.60 8.09
N GLU A 49 13.53 -4.77 7.88
CA GLU A 49 14.57 -4.52 8.88
C GLU A 49 14.01 -3.75 10.09
N VAL A 50 13.32 -2.64 9.85
CA VAL A 50 12.72 -1.80 10.89
C VAL A 50 11.68 -2.58 11.68
N CYS A 51 10.84 -3.38 11.01
CA CYS A 51 9.78 -4.13 11.67
C CYS A 51 10.29 -5.08 12.77
N LYS A 52 11.52 -5.62 12.64
CA LYS A 52 12.14 -6.45 13.68
C LYS A 52 12.28 -5.71 15.02
N GLN A 53 12.48 -4.39 14.98
CA GLN A 53 12.61 -3.55 16.16
C GLN A 53 11.27 -3.36 16.90
N PHE A 54 10.15 -3.65 16.24
CA PHE A 54 8.80 -3.49 16.79
C PHE A 54 8.13 -4.84 17.11
N ALA A 55 8.86 -5.96 17.01
CA ALA A 55 8.32 -7.29 17.29
C ALA A 55 7.76 -7.44 18.72
N SER A 56 8.41 -6.81 19.70
CA SER A 56 7.92 -6.76 21.10
C SER A 56 6.60 -6.00 21.26
N ASN A 57 6.27 -5.13 20.30
CA ASN A 57 5.10 -4.26 20.31
C ASN A 57 3.96 -4.85 19.45
N GLY A 58 4.09 -6.10 19.00
CA GLY A 58 3.14 -6.77 18.11
C GLY A 58 3.39 -6.56 16.61
N GLY A 59 4.45 -5.85 16.24
CA GLY A 59 4.86 -5.66 14.85
C GLY A 59 5.32 -6.98 14.21
N ARG A 60 4.78 -7.31 13.04
CA ARG A 60 5.15 -8.51 12.29
C ARG A 60 5.29 -8.20 10.81
N SER A 61 6.42 -8.59 10.24
CA SER A 61 6.68 -8.43 8.80
C SER A 61 5.77 -9.39 8.03
N VAL A 62 4.95 -8.86 7.12
CA VAL A 62 4.07 -9.63 6.26
C VAL A 62 4.21 -9.17 4.82
N ASP A 63 4.14 -10.12 3.88
CA ASP A 63 4.05 -9.79 2.46
C ASP A 63 2.58 -9.45 2.14
N VAL A 64 2.38 -8.23 1.66
CA VAL A 64 1.08 -7.72 1.21
C VAL A 64 1.02 -7.86 -0.30
N ILE A 65 0.03 -8.60 -0.79
CA ILE A 65 -0.11 -8.93 -2.22
C ILE A 65 -1.27 -8.12 -2.81
N PHE A 66 -1.05 -7.55 -3.99
CA PHE A 66 -2.03 -6.78 -4.74
C PHE A 66 -2.38 -7.48 -6.04
N ASP A 67 -3.52 -8.15 -6.06
CA ASP A 67 -4.06 -8.80 -7.25
C ASP A 67 -4.86 -7.77 -8.08
N GLY A 68 -4.15 -6.93 -8.85
CA GLY A 68 -4.74 -5.94 -9.76
C GLY A 68 -3.88 -5.72 -11.01
N PRO A 69 -4.32 -4.91 -11.99
CA PRO A 69 -3.50 -4.56 -13.14
C PRO A 69 -2.24 -3.82 -12.67
N GLY A 70 -1.06 -4.38 -12.94
CA GLY A 70 0.21 -3.93 -12.34
C GLY A 70 0.55 -4.58 -10.99
N GLY A 71 -0.09 -5.72 -10.69
CA GLY A 71 0.02 -6.43 -9.42
C GLY A 71 1.47 -6.66 -8.96
N GLY A 72 1.63 -6.68 -7.64
CA GLY A 72 2.93 -6.74 -6.99
C GLY A 72 2.77 -7.12 -5.53
N SER A 73 3.90 -7.17 -4.84
CA SER A 73 3.92 -7.37 -3.40
C SER A 73 4.89 -6.41 -2.74
N PHE A 74 4.57 -6.04 -1.50
CA PHE A 74 5.49 -5.30 -0.63
C PHE A 74 5.51 -5.89 0.77
N GLN A 75 6.60 -5.65 1.49
CA GLN A 75 6.68 -5.95 2.91
C GLN A 75 6.03 -4.83 3.73
N ALA A 76 5.16 -5.22 4.65
CA ALA A 76 4.54 -4.33 5.61
C ALA A 76 4.79 -4.83 7.03
N CYS A 77 4.90 -3.91 7.98
CA CYS A 77 4.92 -4.24 9.39
C CYS A 77 3.50 -4.21 9.95
N ALA A 78 2.82 -5.35 9.93
CA ALA A 78 1.45 -5.49 10.43
C ALA A 78 1.40 -5.43 11.96
N GLY A 79 0.25 -5.01 12.50
CA GLY A 79 0.02 -4.89 13.94
C GLY A 79 0.45 -3.55 14.54
N LEU A 80 0.96 -2.64 13.69
CA LEU A 80 1.27 -1.26 14.06
C LEU A 80 0.21 -0.34 13.45
N ASP A 81 -0.31 0.58 14.25
CA ASP A 81 -1.25 1.62 13.83
C ASP A 81 -0.59 3.01 13.88
N PHE A 82 -1.39 4.08 13.73
CA PHE A 82 -0.89 5.45 13.74
C PHE A 82 -0.15 5.86 15.03
N SER A 83 -0.36 5.17 16.15
CA SER A 83 0.36 5.47 17.40
C SER A 83 1.86 5.19 17.29
N TYR A 84 2.26 4.30 16.37
CA TYR A 84 3.67 3.98 16.10
C TYR A 84 4.26 4.77 14.94
N LYS A 85 3.45 5.55 14.21
CA LYS A 85 3.85 6.23 12.98
C LYS A 85 5.15 7.01 13.10
N ALA A 86 5.25 7.91 14.08
CA ALA A 86 6.46 8.71 14.27
C ALA A 86 7.67 7.87 14.69
N ARG A 87 7.49 6.88 15.57
CA ARG A 87 8.59 6.00 16.02
C ARG A 87 9.09 5.10 14.89
N PHE A 88 8.18 4.55 14.10
CA PHE A 88 8.47 3.70 12.96
C PHE A 88 9.14 4.50 11.84
N GLY A 89 8.58 5.67 11.49
CA GLY A 89 9.17 6.57 10.51
C GLY A 89 10.55 7.07 10.90
N ASN A 90 10.77 7.43 12.17
CA ASN A 90 12.13 7.77 12.65
C ASN A 90 13.11 6.60 12.57
N ALA A 91 12.64 5.36 12.76
CA ALA A 91 13.46 4.18 12.56
C ALA A 91 13.81 3.95 11.09
N CYS A 92 12.88 4.18 10.16
CA CYS A 92 13.16 4.16 8.71
C CYS A 92 14.19 5.24 8.34
N LEU A 93 14.00 6.49 8.78
CA LEU A 93 14.94 7.58 8.54
C LEU A 93 16.34 7.29 9.08
N LYS A 94 16.43 6.62 10.23
CA LYS A 94 17.72 6.19 10.79
C LYS A 94 18.45 5.19 9.90
N VAL A 95 17.73 4.33 9.18
CA VAL A 95 18.33 3.41 8.20
C VAL A 95 18.78 4.18 6.95
N TYR A 96 18.00 5.16 6.51
CA TYR A 96 18.34 6.01 5.36
C TYR A 96 19.48 6.99 5.61
N GLY A 97 19.76 7.35 6.86
CA GLY A 97 20.82 8.29 7.21
C GLY A 97 20.57 9.67 6.62
N ASP A 98 21.61 10.30 6.07
CA ASP A 98 21.54 11.66 5.52
C ASP A 98 20.58 11.79 4.31
N ALA A 99 20.32 10.69 3.60
CA ALA A 99 19.40 10.68 2.47
C ALA A 99 17.94 10.93 2.90
N GLY A 100 17.57 10.61 4.15
CA GLY A 100 16.20 10.66 4.63
C GLY A 100 15.62 12.07 4.88
N ASN A 101 16.42 13.13 4.79
CA ASN A 101 15.99 14.48 5.18
C ASN A 101 15.38 15.31 4.03
N ASP A 102 15.02 14.69 2.92
CA ASP A 102 14.45 15.36 1.75
C ASP A 102 12.92 15.59 1.83
N GLY A 103 12.29 15.16 2.93
CA GLY A 103 10.85 15.27 3.14
C GLY A 103 10.04 14.23 2.37
N LEU A 104 10.69 13.27 1.70
CA LEU A 104 10.04 12.16 0.98
C LEU A 104 10.29 10.81 1.68
N ALA A 105 11.44 10.68 2.35
CA ALA A 105 11.69 9.51 3.18
C ALA A 105 10.88 9.50 4.47
N GLY A 106 10.57 8.30 4.95
CA GLY A 106 10.00 8.10 6.27
C GLY A 106 9.16 6.84 6.31
N ALA A 107 7.89 6.97 6.68
CA ALA A 107 6.98 5.83 6.73
C ALA A 107 5.55 6.20 6.35
N GLN A 108 4.85 5.24 5.75
CA GLN A 108 3.41 5.27 5.57
C GLN A 108 2.79 4.24 6.51
N CYS A 109 1.89 4.67 7.38
CA CYS A 109 1.09 3.79 8.21
C CYS A 109 -0.35 3.80 7.72
N CYS A 110 -0.98 2.64 7.69
CA CYS A 110 -2.33 2.44 7.17
C CYS A 110 -3.21 1.72 8.20
N THR A 111 -4.48 2.08 8.15
CA THR A 111 -5.63 1.43 8.78
C THR A 111 -6.57 0.94 7.68
N PRO A 112 -7.66 0.21 7.97
CA PRO A 112 -8.60 -0.19 6.94
C PRO A 112 -9.24 1.01 6.22
N ASP A 113 -9.30 2.17 6.89
CA ASP A 113 -10.03 3.34 6.42
C ASP A 113 -9.14 4.38 5.72
N LYS A 114 -7.87 4.49 6.13
CA LYS A 114 -6.93 5.50 5.59
C LYS A 114 -5.46 5.15 5.81
N CYS A 115 -4.61 5.76 5.01
CA CYS A 115 -3.16 5.80 5.18
C CYS A 115 -2.69 7.21 5.52
N GLU A 116 -1.65 7.30 6.36
CA GLU A 116 -0.99 8.54 6.73
C GLU A 116 0.51 8.39 6.61
N ASP A 117 1.11 9.37 5.96
CA ASP A 117 2.54 9.46 5.83
C ASP A 117 3.18 10.16 7.04
N TYR A 118 4.46 9.87 7.22
CA TYR A 118 5.38 10.53 8.13
C TYR A 118 6.68 10.72 7.40
N HIS A 119 7.05 11.98 7.20
CA HIS A 119 8.33 12.38 6.65
C HIS A 119 8.97 13.24 7.72
N GLY A 120 9.96 12.69 8.42
CA GLY A 120 10.46 13.28 9.66
C GLY A 120 11.14 14.62 9.43
N ALA A 121 10.38 15.71 9.45
CA ALA A 121 10.78 17.07 9.77
C ALA A 121 9.52 17.95 9.90
N HIS A 122 9.17 18.30 11.14
CA HIS A 122 8.39 19.48 11.63
C HIS A 122 7.63 19.24 12.96
N ASP A 123 7.76 18.08 13.62
CA ASP A 123 7.16 17.85 14.96
C ASP A 123 8.17 18.09 16.12
N GLY A 124 8.83 19.25 16.11
CA GLY A 124 9.69 19.76 17.19
C GLY A 124 9.17 21.06 17.75
#